data_AF-A0A9E4EQH7-F1
#
_entry.id   AF-A0A9E4EQH7-F1
#
_cell.length_a   1.000
_cell.length_b   1.000
_cell.length_c   1.000
_cell.angle_alpha   90.00
_cell.angle_beta   90.00
_cell.angle_gamma   90.00
#
_symmetry.space_group_name_H-M   'P 1'
#
loop_
_entity.id
_entity.type
_entity.pdbx_description
1 polymer ?
#
loop_
_entity_poly.entity_id
_entity_poly.type
_entity_poly.pdbx_seq_one_letter_code
_entity_poly.pdbx_strand_id
1 'polypeptide(L)'
;MDLPLVCPHNGAFVHDYEHEGLQVFVKDLNFDAHGNPVILILTSRGMETGPQNGPRVWTTVRWTGAEWEVREAFPSDNNYDAGGLHIEPDGTWRIIAPTETGPQPYNTGGEVAVWTSVNEGAAWERTCLATRGSIYNHTYVRRPVNAHPEFYAFWADGHTRQPSDSRLYFCNRSGERVFRLPALMTGDKYDPERVVPNEVIEEAGAAGEQGRRQWKGKAVR
;
A
#
# COMPACT_ATOMS: atom_id res chain seq x y z
N MET A 1 21.48 28.77 -8.89
CA MET A 1 20.08 28.60 -9.33
C MET A 1 19.29 29.72 -8.72
N ASP A 2 18.60 30.51 -9.54
CA ASP A 2 17.86 31.67 -9.05
C ASP A 2 16.45 31.25 -8.64
N LEU A 3 15.98 31.77 -7.50
CA LEU A 3 14.65 31.50 -6.94
C LEU A 3 13.76 32.74 -7.13
N PRO A 4 12.45 32.58 -7.37
CA PRO A 4 11.71 31.31 -7.50
C PRO A 4 11.98 30.60 -8.83
N LEU A 5 11.80 29.28 -8.84
CA LEU A 5 11.81 28.50 -10.08
C LEU A 5 10.59 28.86 -10.94
N VAL A 6 10.82 29.33 -12.17
CA VAL A 6 9.76 29.76 -13.11
C VAL A 6 9.71 28.96 -14.42
N CYS A 7 10.70 28.09 -14.66
CA CYS A 7 10.76 27.21 -15.84
C CYS A 7 10.78 25.75 -15.37
N PRO A 8 9.98 24.84 -15.96
CA PRO A 8 10.01 23.41 -15.61
C PRO A 8 11.40 22.79 -15.82
N HIS A 9 12.05 23.13 -16.93
CA HIS A 9 13.40 22.69 -17.24
C HIS A 9 14.41 23.59 -16.52
N ASN A 10 14.84 23.14 -15.34
CA ASN A 10 15.82 23.83 -14.51
C ASN A 10 16.74 22.81 -13.81
N GLY A 11 17.68 23.28 -12.97
CA GLY A 11 18.65 22.41 -12.29
C GLY A 11 18.06 21.40 -11.29
N ALA A 12 16.79 21.55 -10.91
CA ALA A 12 16.03 20.61 -10.09
C ALA A 12 15.16 19.65 -10.90
N PHE A 13 15.26 19.65 -12.23
CA PHE A 13 14.55 18.71 -13.10
C PHE A 13 15.05 17.28 -12.86
N VAL A 14 14.11 16.36 -12.61
CA VAL A 14 14.41 14.95 -12.26
C VAL A 14 14.16 14.03 -13.44
N HIS A 15 12.94 14.02 -13.97
CA HIS A 15 12.53 13.10 -15.02
C HIS A 15 11.27 13.60 -15.75
N ASP A 16 11.21 13.42 -17.07
CA ASP A 16 10.13 13.91 -17.94
C ASP A 16 8.99 12.89 -18.13
N TYR A 17 8.20 12.66 -17.08
CA TYR A 17 7.06 11.74 -17.19
C TYR A 17 5.98 12.25 -18.16
N GLU A 18 5.88 13.56 -18.40
CA GLU A 18 4.91 14.13 -19.34
C GLU A 18 5.22 13.70 -20.77
N HIS A 19 6.50 13.77 -21.18
CA HIS A 19 6.93 13.30 -22.49
C HIS A 19 6.64 11.80 -22.72
N GLU A 20 6.69 10.99 -21.65
CA GLU A 20 6.36 9.56 -21.69
C GLU A 20 4.84 9.27 -21.69
N GLY A 21 4.01 10.33 -21.58
CA GLY A 21 2.56 10.22 -21.47
C GLY A 21 2.12 9.59 -20.15
N LEU A 22 2.90 9.81 -19.08
CA LEU A 22 2.65 9.32 -17.73
C LEU A 22 2.27 10.46 -16.78
N GLN A 23 1.31 10.18 -15.92
CA GLN A 23 0.99 11.01 -14.76
C GLN A 23 1.72 10.49 -13.54
N VAL A 24 2.06 11.39 -12.60
CA VAL A 24 2.83 11.07 -11.40
C VAL A 24 2.01 11.39 -10.15
N PHE A 25 1.89 10.41 -9.27
CA PHE A 25 1.23 10.52 -7.98
C PHE A 25 2.27 10.28 -6.88
N VAL A 26 2.73 11.36 -6.23
CA VAL A 26 3.70 11.25 -5.13
C VAL A 26 3.05 10.62 -3.90
N LYS A 27 3.73 9.66 -3.28
CA LYS A 27 3.23 8.85 -2.17
C LYS A 27 3.92 9.16 -0.87
N ASP A 28 5.24 9.15 -0.89
CA ASP A 28 6.08 9.46 0.26
C ASP A 28 7.47 9.93 -0.19
N LEU A 29 8.21 10.52 0.75
CA LEU A 29 9.61 10.90 0.58
C LEU A 29 10.37 10.53 1.85
N ASN A 30 11.56 9.97 1.67
CA ASN A 30 12.49 9.72 2.75
C ASN A 30 13.94 9.96 2.26
N PHE A 31 14.91 9.77 3.15
CA PHE A 31 16.33 9.91 2.82
C PHE A 31 17.06 8.60 3.11
N ASP A 32 18.01 8.26 2.24
CA ASP A 32 18.91 7.12 2.47
C ASP A 32 19.95 7.43 3.57
N ALA A 33 20.82 6.46 3.87
CA ALA A 33 21.86 6.60 4.89
C ALA A 33 22.90 7.70 4.58
N HIS A 34 22.99 8.15 3.33
CA HIS A 34 23.85 9.23 2.88
C HIS A 34 23.14 10.59 2.87
N GLY A 35 21.86 10.63 3.23
CA GLY A 35 21.04 11.84 3.18
C GLY A 35 20.54 12.18 1.78
N ASN A 36 20.62 11.25 0.82
CA ASN A 36 20.05 11.47 -0.50
C ASN A 36 18.54 11.20 -0.50
N PRO A 37 17.73 12.01 -1.21
CA PRO A 37 16.29 11.80 -1.29
C PRO A 37 15.93 10.52 -2.05
N VAL A 38 14.97 9.79 -1.49
CA VAL A 38 14.26 8.66 -2.12
C VAL A 38 12.77 9.00 -2.12
N ILE A 39 12.19 9.10 -3.30
CA ILE A 39 10.80 9.47 -3.52
C ILE A 39 10.04 8.23 -3.94
N LEU A 40 8.95 7.91 -3.24
CA LEU A 40 8.00 6.90 -3.67
C LEU A 40 6.89 7.59 -4.47
N ILE A 41 6.72 7.17 -5.71
CA ILE A 41 5.66 7.64 -6.60
C ILE A 41 4.85 6.45 -7.11
N LEU A 42 3.72 6.76 -7.72
CA LEU A 42 2.98 5.85 -8.58
C LEU A 42 2.78 6.54 -9.93
N THR A 43 3.03 5.81 -11.02
CA THR A 43 2.84 6.32 -12.39
C THR A 43 1.70 5.57 -13.09
N SER A 44 1.00 6.26 -13.99
CA SER A 44 -0.04 5.67 -14.83
C SER A 44 -0.38 6.53 -16.04
N ARG A 45 -1.19 6.02 -16.96
CA ARG A 45 -1.58 6.73 -18.20
C ARG A 45 -2.79 7.67 -18.06
N GLY A 46 -3.38 7.76 -16.87
CA GLY A 46 -4.59 8.57 -16.65
C GLY A 46 -5.03 8.59 -15.20
N MET A 47 -5.77 9.63 -14.81
CA MET A 47 -6.15 9.89 -13.42
C MET A 47 -7.39 9.12 -12.95
N GLU A 48 -8.21 8.63 -13.88
CA GLU A 48 -9.49 8.01 -13.57
C GLU A 48 -9.30 6.67 -12.83
N THR A 49 -10.20 6.41 -11.88
CA THR A 49 -10.32 5.12 -11.18
C THR A 49 -10.89 4.05 -12.11
N GLY A 50 -10.56 2.79 -11.88
CA GLY A 50 -10.97 1.69 -12.76
C GLY A 50 -9.81 1.06 -13.54
N PRO A 51 -10.03 -0.06 -14.23
CA PRO A 51 -8.96 -0.79 -14.91
C PRO A 51 -8.37 -0.06 -16.13
N GLN A 52 -9.09 0.88 -16.73
CA GLN A 52 -8.80 1.40 -18.07
C GLN A 52 -7.45 2.12 -18.24
N ASN A 53 -6.93 2.74 -17.18
CA ASN A 53 -5.67 3.49 -17.22
C ASN A 53 -4.48 2.69 -16.69
N GLY A 54 -4.64 1.35 -16.58
CA GLY A 54 -3.53 0.46 -16.26
C GLY A 54 -2.46 0.43 -17.36
N PRO A 55 -1.24 -0.04 -17.05
CA PRO A 55 -0.77 -0.41 -15.72
C PRO A 55 -0.57 0.82 -14.83
N ARG A 56 -0.69 0.62 -13.52
CA ARG A 56 -0.30 1.58 -12.48
C ARG A 56 0.85 0.97 -11.71
N VAL A 57 1.96 1.69 -11.58
CA VAL A 57 3.20 1.09 -11.08
C VAL A 57 3.79 1.94 -9.97
N TRP A 58 3.97 1.34 -8.80
CA TRP A 58 4.76 1.93 -7.72
C TRP A 58 6.21 2.01 -8.18
N THR A 59 6.83 3.17 -7.99
CA THR A 59 8.17 3.46 -8.51
C THR A 59 8.95 4.24 -7.45
N THR A 60 10.21 3.88 -7.25
CA THR A 60 11.14 4.69 -6.45
C THR A 60 12.00 5.54 -7.38
N VAL A 61 12.11 6.83 -7.06
CA VAL A 61 12.99 7.79 -7.72
C VAL A 61 13.99 8.28 -6.69
N ARG A 62 15.27 7.94 -6.84
CA ARG A 62 16.30 8.29 -5.86
C ARG A 62 17.44 9.07 -6.47
N TRP A 63 18.03 9.95 -5.68
CA TRP A 63 19.32 10.55 -5.99
C TRP A 63 20.44 9.68 -5.44
N THR A 64 21.47 9.40 -6.22
CA THR A 64 22.62 8.59 -5.79
C THR A 64 23.77 9.41 -5.20
N GLY A 65 23.65 10.74 -5.23
CA GLY A 65 24.77 11.67 -5.02
C GLY A 65 25.34 12.22 -6.33
N ALA A 66 25.08 11.56 -7.46
CA ALA A 66 25.57 11.95 -8.78
C ALA A 66 24.50 11.95 -9.88
N GLU A 67 23.52 11.04 -9.80
CA GLU A 67 22.47 10.91 -10.79
C GLU A 67 21.13 10.47 -10.17
N TRP A 68 20.04 10.65 -10.91
CA TRP A 68 18.73 10.15 -10.52
C TRP A 68 18.52 8.74 -11.08
N GLU A 69 18.19 7.79 -10.22
CA GLU A 69 17.76 6.44 -10.58
C GLU A 69 16.25 6.30 -10.41
N VAL A 70 15.58 5.81 -11.46
CA VAL A 70 14.15 5.49 -11.48
C VAL A 70 14.00 3.97 -11.54
N ARG A 71 13.30 3.38 -10.57
CA ARG A 71 13.12 1.92 -10.46
C ARG A 71 11.65 1.59 -10.21
N GLU A 72 11.03 0.86 -11.12
CA GLU A 72 9.71 0.28 -10.92
C GLU A 72 9.78 -0.79 -9.81
N ALA A 73 8.74 -0.89 -8.99
CA ALA A 73 8.65 -1.84 -7.90
C ALA A 73 7.59 -2.92 -8.20
N PHE A 74 6.31 -2.59 -8.02
CA PHE A 74 5.19 -3.52 -8.15
C PHE A 74 3.92 -2.78 -8.59
N PRO A 75 2.91 -3.47 -9.14
CA PRO A 75 1.70 -2.83 -9.63
C PRO A 75 0.77 -2.32 -8.51
N SER A 76 -0.17 -1.45 -8.87
CA SER A 76 -1.35 -1.05 -8.09
C SER A 76 -2.61 -1.20 -8.93
N ASP A 77 -3.77 -1.31 -8.30
CA ASP A 77 -5.04 -1.22 -9.03
C ASP A 77 -5.64 0.20 -9.03
N ASN A 78 -5.13 1.12 -8.19
CA ASN A 78 -5.61 2.50 -8.12
C ASN A 78 -4.49 3.55 -7.98
N ASN A 79 -4.66 4.72 -8.61
CA ASN A 79 -3.67 5.80 -8.58
C ASN A 79 -3.56 6.50 -7.23
N TYR A 80 -4.57 6.36 -6.38
CA TYR A 80 -4.68 7.07 -5.11
C TYR A 80 -4.32 6.19 -3.91
N ASP A 81 -3.89 4.95 -4.16
CA ASP A 81 -3.29 4.10 -3.13
C ASP A 81 -2.11 4.83 -2.50
N ALA A 82 -2.03 4.80 -1.17
CA ALA A 82 -1.08 5.62 -0.41
C ALA A 82 -0.43 4.76 0.67
N GLY A 83 0.90 4.85 0.72
CA GLY A 83 1.77 4.00 1.52
C GLY A 83 2.98 4.75 2.03
N GLY A 84 3.63 4.19 3.06
CA GLY A 84 4.82 4.75 3.66
C GLY A 84 6.10 4.06 3.17
N LEU A 85 7.13 4.86 2.87
CA LEU A 85 8.49 4.41 2.58
C LEU A 85 9.39 4.57 3.81
N HIS A 86 9.89 3.44 4.29
CA HIS A 86 10.88 3.36 5.35
C HIS A 86 12.25 3.04 4.76
N ILE A 87 13.26 3.79 5.21
CA ILE A 87 14.67 3.47 4.98
C ILE A 87 15.25 3.12 6.36
N GLU A 88 15.56 1.85 6.57
CA GLU A 88 16.01 1.32 7.86
C GLU A 88 17.54 1.47 8.02
N PRO A 89 18.06 1.60 9.26
CA PRO A 89 19.50 1.77 9.50
C PRO A 89 20.38 0.61 9.01
N ASP A 90 19.81 -0.58 8.84
CA ASP A 90 20.51 -1.76 8.31
C ASP A 90 20.56 -1.81 6.77
N GLY A 91 20.03 -0.77 6.10
CA GLY A 91 19.98 -0.68 4.64
C GLY A 91 18.70 -1.26 4.03
N THR A 92 17.82 -1.88 4.83
CA THR A 92 16.53 -2.38 4.34
C THR A 92 15.61 -1.22 3.98
N TRP A 93 15.08 -1.25 2.76
CA TRP A 93 13.98 -0.38 2.37
C TRP A 93 12.68 -1.15 2.56
N ARG A 94 11.66 -0.50 3.11
CA ARG A 94 10.36 -1.13 3.36
C ARG A 94 9.23 -0.23 2.91
N ILE A 95 8.28 -0.80 2.17
CA ILE A 95 7.02 -0.16 1.82
C ILE A 95 5.90 -0.89 2.54
N ILE A 96 5.08 -0.15 3.29
CA ILE A 96 3.83 -0.64 3.88
C ILE A 96 2.70 0.16 3.23
N ALA A 97 1.86 -0.52 2.45
CA ALA A 97 0.90 0.13 1.57
C ALA A 97 -0.25 -0.82 1.19
N PRO A 98 -1.42 -0.30 0.78
CA PRO A 98 -2.51 -1.12 0.27
C PRO A 98 -2.25 -1.51 -1.19
N THR A 99 -1.31 -2.42 -1.42
CA THR A 99 -0.84 -2.81 -2.76
C THR A 99 -1.58 -4.00 -3.34
N GLU A 100 -2.46 -4.62 -2.56
CA GLU A 100 -3.20 -5.82 -2.93
C GLU A 100 -4.66 -5.45 -3.11
N THR A 101 -5.31 -6.06 -4.10
CA THR A 101 -6.72 -5.77 -4.38
C THR A 101 -7.60 -6.09 -3.17
N GLY A 102 -8.32 -5.08 -2.69
CA GLY A 102 -9.28 -5.21 -1.60
C GLY A 102 -10.69 -5.58 -2.05
N PRO A 103 -11.65 -5.58 -1.11
CA PRO A 103 -13.05 -5.91 -1.37
C PRO A 103 -13.77 -4.91 -2.29
N GLN A 104 -13.23 -3.71 -2.52
CA GLN A 104 -13.71 -2.75 -3.51
C GLN A 104 -12.65 -2.53 -4.61
N PRO A 105 -12.48 -3.47 -5.55
CA PRO A 105 -11.40 -3.44 -6.55
C PRO A 105 -11.43 -2.16 -7.40
N TYR A 106 -10.25 -1.68 -7.78
CA TYR A 106 -10.02 -0.46 -8.56
C TYR A 106 -10.54 0.84 -7.93
N ASN A 107 -10.99 0.80 -6.68
CA ASN A 107 -11.26 1.99 -5.87
C ASN A 107 -10.09 2.18 -4.91
N THR A 108 -9.91 3.39 -4.39
CA THR A 108 -8.76 3.72 -3.54
C THR A 108 -8.59 2.75 -2.37
N GLY A 109 -7.35 2.33 -2.14
CA GLY A 109 -6.99 1.40 -1.10
C GLY A 109 -7.21 -0.06 -1.50
N GLY A 110 -7.01 -0.94 -0.53
CA GLY A 110 -6.98 -2.37 -0.79
C GLY A 110 -6.63 -3.15 0.46
N GLU A 111 -6.04 -4.32 0.31
CA GLU A 111 -5.38 -5.01 1.42
C GLU A 111 -3.95 -4.51 1.59
N VAL A 112 -3.52 -4.34 2.84
CA VAL A 112 -2.18 -3.85 3.18
C VAL A 112 -1.16 -4.99 3.10
N ALA A 113 -0.09 -4.75 2.35
CA ALA A 113 1.08 -5.62 2.30
C ALA A 113 2.33 -4.89 2.77
N VAL A 114 3.34 -5.69 3.09
CA VAL A 114 4.68 -5.23 3.44
C VAL A 114 5.65 -5.77 2.40
N TRP A 115 6.37 -4.85 1.77
CA TRP A 115 7.40 -5.13 0.79
C TRP A 115 8.75 -4.67 1.33
N THR A 116 9.80 -5.46 1.09
CA THR A 116 11.17 -5.10 1.45
C THR A 116 12.11 -5.18 0.27
N SER A 117 13.11 -4.32 0.26
CA SER A 117 14.25 -4.36 -0.65
C SER A 117 15.55 -4.24 0.15
N VAL A 118 16.53 -5.08 -0.18
CA VAL A 118 17.88 -5.06 0.41
C VAL A 118 18.93 -4.55 -0.58
N ASN A 119 18.50 -4.06 -1.73
CA ASN A 119 19.33 -3.58 -2.83
C ASN A 119 18.81 -2.24 -3.38
N GLU A 120 18.39 -1.37 -2.46
CA GLU A 120 18.04 0.03 -2.74
C GLU A 120 16.92 0.16 -3.80
N GLY A 121 15.92 -0.71 -3.70
CA GLY A 121 14.76 -0.71 -4.60
C GLY A 121 14.99 -1.35 -5.97
N ALA A 122 16.13 -2.01 -6.23
CA ALA A 122 16.35 -2.74 -7.48
C ALA A 122 15.48 -4.02 -7.59
N ALA A 123 15.18 -4.65 -6.45
CA ALA A 123 14.22 -5.74 -6.37
C ALA A 123 13.43 -5.65 -5.06
N TRP A 124 12.17 -6.06 -5.10
CA TRP A 124 11.25 -6.03 -3.96
C TRP A 124 10.67 -7.43 -3.72
N GLU A 125 10.60 -7.80 -2.45
CA GLU A 125 9.94 -9.02 -1.98
C GLU A 125 8.75 -8.66 -1.10
N ARG A 126 7.59 -9.27 -1.35
CA ARG A 126 6.42 -9.16 -0.47
C ARG A 126 6.59 -10.09 0.72
N THR A 127 7.05 -9.55 1.84
CA THR A 127 7.36 -10.33 3.05
C THR A 127 6.14 -10.61 3.92
N CYS A 128 5.09 -9.80 3.83
CA CYS A 128 3.88 -9.98 4.64
C CYS A 128 2.64 -9.45 3.92
N LEU A 129 1.51 -10.11 4.16
CA LEU A 129 0.19 -9.56 3.88
C LEU A 129 -0.46 -9.22 5.22
N ALA A 130 -0.45 -7.95 5.59
CA ALA A 130 -0.87 -7.47 6.91
C ALA A 130 -2.39 -7.59 7.11
N THR A 131 -3.18 -7.41 6.05
CA THR A 131 -4.64 -7.57 6.08
C THR A 131 -5.11 -8.50 4.96
N ARG A 132 -6.18 -9.27 5.21
CA ARG A 132 -6.77 -10.16 4.20
C ARG A 132 -8.25 -10.40 4.48
N GLY A 133 -9.06 -10.45 3.42
CA GLY A 133 -10.48 -10.78 3.52
C GLY A 133 -11.25 -9.71 4.29
N SER A 134 -10.80 -8.47 4.17
CA SER A 134 -11.40 -7.29 4.78
C SER A 134 -12.76 -7.01 4.16
N ILE A 135 -13.63 -6.36 4.92
CA ILE A 135 -14.95 -5.91 4.42
C ILE A 135 -14.78 -4.59 3.64
N TYR A 136 -13.82 -3.77 4.05
CA TYR A 136 -13.50 -2.47 3.48
C TYR A 136 -12.06 -2.41 3.00
N ASN A 137 -11.81 -1.59 1.97
CA ASN A 137 -10.44 -1.22 1.59
C ASN A 137 -9.76 -0.47 2.73
N HIS A 138 -8.47 -0.75 2.90
CA HIS A 138 -7.56 0.00 3.76
C HIS A 138 -6.88 1.09 2.92
N THR A 139 -6.83 2.31 3.43
CA THR A 139 -6.33 3.45 2.66
C THR A 139 -5.46 4.37 3.51
N TYR A 140 -4.67 5.21 2.82
CA TYR A 140 -3.85 6.25 3.42
C TYR A 140 -2.90 5.72 4.51
N VAL A 141 -2.14 4.67 4.18
CA VAL A 141 -1.14 4.11 5.08
C VAL A 141 0.00 5.11 5.27
N ARG A 142 0.34 5.40 6.53
CA ARG A 142 1.37 6.36 6.91
C ARG A 142 2.37 5.74 7.86
N ARG A 143 3.62 6.20 7.73
CA ARG A 143 4.69 5.93 8.68
C ARG A 143 4.69 6.94 9.82
N PRO A 144 4.88 6.53 11.08
CA PRO A 144 5.19 7.44 12.17
C PRO A 144 6.58 8.06 12.03
N VAL A 145 6.76 9.26 12.57
CA VAL A 145 8.11 9.82 12.81
C VAL A 145 8.70 9.12 14.03
N ASN A 146 9.97 8.72 13.98
CA ASN A 146 10.66 7.98 15.04
C ASN A 146 9.88 6.71 15.47
N ALA A 147 9.49 5.92 14.48
CA ALA A 147 8.63 4.75 14.67
C ALA A 147 9.21 3.75 15.69
N HIS A 148 8.38 3.33 16.64
CA HIS A 148 8.68 2.19 17.50
C HIS A 148 8.43 0.89 16.71
N PRO A 149 9.21 -0.19 16.89
CA PRO A 149 9.01 -1.44 16.13
C PRO A 149 7.60 -2.05 16.25
N GLU A 150 6.87 -1.76 17.33
CA GLU A 150 5.47 -2.20 17.52
C GLU A 150 4.40 -1.22 17.01
N PHE A 151 4.80 -0.05 16.51
CA PHE A 151 3.93 0.95 15.90
C PHE A 151 4.67 1.58 14.72
N TYR A 152 4.60 0.89 13.58
CA TYR A 152 5.45 1.14 12.43
C TYR A 152 4.70 1.67 11.21
N ALA A 153 3.41 1.36 11.10
CA ALA A 153 2.50 2.03 10.18
C ALA A 153 1.11 2.14 10.81
N PHE A 154 0.34 3.12 10.37
CA PHE A 154 -1.06 3.30 10.75
C PHE A 154 -1.89 3.79 9.57
N TRP A 155 -3.18 3.46 9.56
CA TRP A 155 -4.09 3.73 8.45
C TRP A 155 -5.55 3.61 8.88
N ALA A 156 -6.48 3.91 7.98
CA ALA A 156 -7.91 3.71 8.22
C ALA A 156 -8.56 2.84 7.13
N ASP A 157 -9.67 2.19 7.47
CA ASP A 157 -10.53 1.50 6.50
C ASP A 157 -11.77 2.32 6.16
N GLY A 158 -12.47 1.92 5.10
CA GLY A 158 -13.79 2.46 4.75
C GLY A 158 -14.29 1.94 3.41
N HIS A 159 -15.61 1.91 3.23
CA HIS A 159 -16.20 1.53 1.95
C HIS A 159 -16.08 2.70 0.97
N THR A 160 -15.48 2.43 -0.19
CA THR A 160 -15.10 3.47 -1.16
C THR A 160 -16.26 4.04 -1.99
N ARG A 161 -17.45 3.42 -1.91
CA ARG A 161 -18.61 3.79 -2.74
C ARG A 161 -19.88 4.15 -1.96
N GLN A 162 -19.84 4.07 -0.62
CA GLN A 162 -20.99 4.38 0.22
C GLN A 162 -20.51 4.69 1.65
N PRO A 163 -21.29 5.42 2.45
CA PRO A 163 -20.97 5.62 3.86
C PRO A 163 -20.81 4.29 4.60
N SER A 164 -19.79 4.21 5.46
CA SER A 164 -19.53 3.05 6.31
C SER A 164 -18.85 3.48 7.60
N ASP A 165 -18.69 2.54 8.52
CA ASP A 165 -17.70 2.68 9.59
C ASP A 165 -16.31 2.93 9.00
N SER A 166 -15.47 3.61 9.77
CA SER A 166 -14.03 3.74 9.55
C SER A 166 -13.31 3.48 10.86
N ARG A 167 -12.29 2.64 10.82
CA ARG A 167 -11.53 2.18 11.99
C ARG A 167 -10.07 2.53 11.80
N LEU A 168 -9.40 2.95 12.87
CA LEU A 168 -7.95 3.19 12.86
C LEU A 168 -7.23 1.87 13.09
N TYR A 169 -6.28 1.55 12.21
CA TYR A 169 -5.40 0.39 12.30
C TYR A 169 -3.96 0.84 12.50
N PHE A 170 -3.15 -0.06 13.04
CA PHE A 170 -1.70 0.06 13.03
C PHE A 170 -1.05 -1.31 13.09
N CYS A 171 0.23 -1.39 12.73
CA CYS A 171 0.99 -2.63 12.78
C CYS A 171 2.40 -2.46 13.32
N ASN A 172 3.00 -3.59 13.68
CA ASN A 172 4.43 -3.68 13.95
C ASN A 172 5.25 -3.63 12.65
N ARG A 173 6.58 -3.54 12.77
CA ARG A 173 7.52 -3.41 11.63
C ARG A 173 7.39 -4.52 10.58
N SER A 174 7.15 -5.76 11.01
CA SER A 174 6.98 -6.88 10.08
C SER A 174 5.62 -6.88 9.37
N GLY A 175 4.61 -6.20 9.93
CA GLY A 175 3.21 -6.26 9.50
C GLY A 175 2.43 -7.46 10.03
N GLU A 176 3.09 -8.41 10.71
CA GLU A 176 2.46 -9.65 11.20
C GLU A 176 1.52 -9.43 12.39
N ARG A 177 1.72 -8.33 13.12
CA ARG A 177 0.82 -7.91 14.20
C ARG A 177 0.10 -6.65 13.75
N VAL A 178 -1.15 -6.83 13.32
CA VAL A 178 -2.07 -5.73 13.05
C VAL A 178 -3.05 -5.60 14.20
N PHE A 179 -3.31 -4.36 14.58
CA PHE A 179 -4.26 -3.98 15.60
C PHE A 179 -5.23 -2.95 15.04
N ARG A 180 -6.45 -2.91 15.56
CA ARG A 180 -7.42 -1.84 15.27
C ARG A 180 -8.08 -1.30 16.52
N LEU A 181 -8.47 -0.04 16.46
CA LEU A 181 -9.39 0.53 17.43
C LEU A 181 -10.85 0.29 17.01
N PRO A 182 -11.80 0.26 17.97
CA PRO A 182 -13.22 0.25 17.69
C PRO A 182 -13.64 1.46 16.84
N ALA A 183 -14.67 1.29 16.01
CA ALA A 183 -15.23 2.39 15.20
C ALA A 183 -15.86 3.49 16.08
N LEU A 184 -16.37 3.12 17.26
CA LEU A 184 -16.95 4.05 18.24
C LEU A 184 -16.16 3.99 19.54
N MET A 185 -15.62 5.13 19.95
CA MET A 185 -14.94 5.32 21.24
C MET A 185 -15.76 6.33 22.06
N THR A 186 -16.27 5.92 23.21
CA THR A 186 -17.06 6.78 24.14
C THR A 186 -16.25 7.28 25.34
N GLY A 187 -14.98 6.89 25.43
CA GLY A 187 -14.01 7.36 26.42
C GLY A 187 -12.64 7.66 25.81
N ASP A 188 -11.72 8.15 26.62
CA ASP A 188 -10.42 8.68 26.17
C ASP A 188 -9.40 7.59 25.79
N LYS A 189 -9.62 6.35 26.23
CA LYS A 189 -8.68 5.23 26.05
C LYS A 189 -9.42 3.93 25.77
N TYR A 190 -8.90 3.17 24.82
CA TYR A 190 -9.35 1.85 24.47
C TYR A 190 -8.16 0.95 24.21
N ASP A 191 -8.27 -0.31 24.61
CA ASP A 191 -7.34 -1.33 24.20
C ASP A 191 -7.65 -1.72 22.74
N PRO A 192 -6.63 -1.74 21.87
CA PRO A 192 -6.83 -2.10 20.48
C PRO A 192 -7.00 -3.61 20.34
N GLU A 193 -7.85 -4.02 19.40
CA GLU A 193 -8.10 -5.42 19.09
C GLU A 193 -7.07 -5.93 18.10
N ARG A 194 -6.48 -7.09 18.37
CA ARG A 194 -5.64 -7.77 17.38
C ARG A 194 -6.51 -8.22 16.21
N VAL A 195 -6.10 -7.85 15.00
CA VAL A 195 -6.69 -8.32 13.75
C VAL A 195 -5.99 -9.61 13.37
N VAL A 196 -6.75 -10.69 13.24
CA VAL A 196 -6.26 -11.97 12.71
C VAL A 196 -6.68 -12.03 11.25
N PRO A 197 -5.74 -12.09 10.29
CA PRO A 197 -6.09 -12.28 8.89
C PRO A 197 -6.90 -13.58 8.76
N ASN A 198 -8.03 -13.53 8.06
CA ASN A 198 -8.80 -14.75 7.81
C ASN A 198 -7.92 -15.74 7.04
N GLU A 199 -7.78 -16.97 7.54
CA GLU A 199 -7.20 -18.06 6.76
C GLU A 199 -8.09 -18.28 5.53
N VAL A 200 -7.50 -18.18 4.34
CA VAL A 200 -8.23 -18.55 3.12
C VAL A 200 -8.40 -20.06 3.18
N ILE A 201 -9.65 -20.52 3.26
CA ILE A 201 -10.01 -21.85 2.81
C ILE A 201 -9.79 -21.79 1.29
N GLU A 202 -8.72 -22.44 0.80
CA GLU A 202 -8.56 -22.67 -0.63
C GLU A 202 -9.78 -23.47 -1.10
N GLU A 203 -10.74 -22.82 -1.77
CA GLU A 203 -11.68 -23.53 -2.63
C GLU A 203 -10.85 -24.10 -3.78
N ALA A 204 -10.51 -25.39 -3.65
CA ALA A 204 -9.92 -26.18 -4.71
C ALA A 204 -10.70 -25.93 -6.01
N GLY A 205 -9.97 -25.48 -7.03
CA GLY A 205 -10.51 -25.03 -8.30
C GLY A 205 -11.51 -26.01 -8.89
N ALA A 206 -12.59 -25.45 -9.42
CA ALA A 206 -13.56 -26.14 -10.24
C ALA A 206 -12.89 -26.70 -11.50
N ALA A 207 -12.50 -27.97 -11.45
CA ALA A 207 -12.45 -28.85 -12.61
C ALA A 207 -13.73 -29.68 -12.59
N GLY A 208 -14.51 -29.57 -13.67
CA GLY A 208 -15.89 -30.01 -13.71
C GLY A 208 -16.08 -31.52 -13.54
N GLU A 209 -17.21 -31.88 -12.94
CA GLU A 209 -17.98 -33.05 -13.37
C GLU A 209 -19.42 -32.94 -12.89
N GLN A 210 -20.35 -33.23 -13.79
CA GLN A 210 -21.77 -33.31 -13.52
C GLN A 210 -22.04 -34.37 -12.44
N GLY A 211 -22.57 -33.95 -11.30
CA GLY A 211 -22.99 -34.88 -10.26
C GLY A 211 -24.09 -34.30 -9.39
N ARG A 212 -25.35 -34.59 -9.74
CA ARG A 212 -26.51 -34.39 -8.85
C ARG A 212 -26.18 -34.90 -7.44
N ARG A 213 -26.29 -34.06 -6.42
CA ARG A 213 -26.48 -34.52 -5.05
C ARG A 213 -27.71 -33.87 -4.42
N GLN A 214 -28.66 -34.75 -4.10
CA GLN A 214 -29.86 -34.51 -3.34
C GLN A 214 -29.53 -33.97 -1.94
N TRP A 215 -30.24 -32.94 -1.53
CA TRP A 215 -30.35 -32.54 -0.13
C TRP A 215 -31.17 -33.59 0.64
N LYS A 216 -30.57 -34.23 1.65
CA LYS A 216 -31.31 -34.86 2.75
C LYS A 216 -30.97 -34.11 4.03
N GLY A 217 -31.93 -33.32 4.50
CA GLY A 217 -31.90 -32.76 5.85
C GLY A 217 -31.94 -33.86 6.89
N LYS A 218 -31.24 -33.63 8.00
CA LYS A 218 -31.49 -34.32 9.27
C LYS A 218 -31.54 -33.29 10.38
N ALA A 219 -32.75 -33.07 10.87
CA ALA A 219 -33.00 -32.58 12.21
C ALA A 219 -32.77 -33.71 13.22
N VAL A 220 -32.16 -33.39 14.37
CA VAL A 220 -32.22 -34.15 15.63
C VAL A 220 -32.10 -33.08 16.72
N ARG A 221 -33.23 -32.69 17.34
CA ARG A 221 -33.69 -33.04 18.69
C ARG A 221 -32.73 -32.63 19.80
#